data_AF-A0A7J3L1R8-F1
#
_entry.id   AF-A0A7J3L1R8-F1
#
_cell.length_a   1.000
_cell.length_b   1.000
_cell.length_c   1.000
_cell.angle_alpha   90.00
_cell.angle_beta   90.00
_cell.angle_gamma   90.00
#
_symmetry.space_group_name_H-M   'P 1'
#
loop_
_entity.id
_entity.type
_entity.pdbx_description
1 polymer ?
#
loop_
_entity_poly.entity_id
_entity_poly.type
_entity_poly.pdbx_seq_one_letter_code
_entity_poly.pdbx_strand_id
1 'polypeptide(L)'
;ISTFAKMAYPLGETVLEDGSLTVSGDVFRARVSENKVVIDFVEEKSIKSILNKISGLVAKALLCKGCGSCVDNCPVGAVKLVSKTPIVDGQLCLRCEYGACLAKCPVVSFFIKEDRFKALCDAQIIRY
;
A
#
# COMPACT_ATOMS: atom_id res chain seq x y z
N ILE A 1 -19.18 17.52 28.55
CA ILE A 1 -18.42 16.29 28.21
C ILE A 1 -19.14 15.66 27.03
N SER A 2 -18.73 16.10 25.85
CA SER A 2 -19.59 16.28 24.69
C SER A 2 -19.94 14.98 24.00
N THR A 3 -21.14 14.92 23.40
CA THR A 3 -21.60 13.89 22.46
C THR A 3 -20.50 13.41 21.50
N PHE A 4 -19.58 14.31 21.15
CA PHE A 4 -18.42 14.07 20.31
C PHE A 4 -17.45 12.99 20.85
N ALA A 5 -17.18 12.94 22.16
CA ALA A 5 -16.32 11.91 22.74
C ALA A 5 -16.97 10.51 22.64
N LYS A 6 -18.30 10.43 22.85
CA LYS A 6 -19.08 9.18 22.66
C LYS A 6 -19.12 8.75 21.19
N MET A 7 -19.15 9.71 20.27
CA MET A 7 -19.08 9.45 18.82
C MET A 7 -17.70 8.96 18.36
N ALA A 8 -16.64 9.33 19.06
CA ALA A 8 -15.26 8.95 18.73
C ALA A 8 -14.85 7.57 19.28
N TYR A 9 -15.58 7.01 20.24
CA TYR A 9 -15.27 5.70 20.84
C TYR A 9 -15.10 4.53 19.84
N PRO A 10 -15.87 4.43 18.73
CA PRO A 10 -15.64 3.37 17.73
C PRO A 10 -14.30 3.47 17.00
N LEU A 11 -13.61 4.61 17.10
CA LEU A 11 -12.36 4.88 16.40
C LEU A 11 -11.12 4.50 17.23
N GLY A 12 -11.29 4.16 18.50
CA GLY A 12 -10.22 3.74 19.39
C GLY A 12 -10.34 4.32 20.80
N GLU A 13 -9.26 4.25 21.57
CA GLU A 13 -9.22 4.79 22.94
C GLU A 13 -9.32 6.33 22.91
N THR A 14 -10.29 6.86 23.65
CA THR A 14 -10.56 8.30 23.70
C THR A 14 -10.18 8.90 25.05
N VAL A 15 -9.34 9.95 25.04
CA VAL A 15 -8.89 10.68 26.22
C VAL A 15 -9.22 12.16 26.05
N LEU A 16 -9.87 12.76 27.05
CA LEU A 16 -10.19 14.20 27.07
C LEU A 16 -9.33 14.87 28.15
N GLU A 17 -8.38 15.69 27.73
CA GLU A 17 -7.45 16.42 28.61
C GLU A 17 -7.27 17.85 28.10
N ASP A 18 -7.32 18.82 29.01
CA ASP A 18 -7.07 20.24 28.75
C ASP A 18 -7.86 20.83 27.55
N GLY A 19 -9.13 20.43 27.41
CA GLY A 19 -10.00 20.88 26.31
C GLY A 19 -9.66 20.27 24.94
N SER A 20 -8.74 19.30 24.90
CA SER A 20 -8.40 18.53 23.71
C SER A 20 -8.90 17.08 23.82
N LEU A 21 -9.54 16.59 22.77
CA LEU A 21 -9.91 15.19 22.63
C LEU A 21 -8.83 14.48 21.83
N THR A 22 -8.18 13.49 22.44
CA THR A 22 -7.27 12.57 21.75
C THR A 22 -7.99 11.24 21.50
N VAL A 23 -7.89 10.72 20.29
CA VAL A 23 -8.42 9.43 19.84
C VAL A 23 -7.24 8.61 19.34
N SER A 24 -6.95 7.49 19.98
CA SER A 24 -5.87 6.57 19.58
C SER A 24 -6.48 5.30 18.99
N GLY A 25 -6.40 5.16 17.67
CA GLY A 25 -6.71 3.92 16.96
C GLY A 25 -5.43 3.14 16.63
N ASP A 26 -5.60 1.94 16.05
CA ASP A 26 -4.48 1.01 15.79
C ASP A 26 -3.36 1.59 14.92
N VAL A 27 -3.71 2.45 13.95
CA VAL A 27 -2.77 3.02 12.97
C VAL A 27 -2.67 4.54 13.02
N PHE A 28 -3.44 5.20 13.87
CA PHE A 28 -3.51 6.66 13.93
C PHE A 28 -3.81 7.18 15.34
N ARG A 29 -3.38 8.40 15.60
CA ARG A 29 -3.74 9.20 16.76
C ARG A 29 -4.26 10.54 16.26
N ALA A 30 -5.53 10.81 16.51
CA ALA A 30 -6.14 12.10 16.21
C ALA A 30 -6.22 12.94 17.49
N ARG A 31 -5.83 14.21 17.43
CA ARG A 31 -6.07 15.21 18.47
C ARG A 31 -6.95 16.31 17.93
N VAL A 32 -8.08 16.53 18.57
CA VAL A 32 -9.08 17.55 18.25
C VAL A 32 -9.09 18.58 19.37
N SER A 33 -8.81 19.84 19.05
CA SER A 33 -9.01 21.01 19.92
C SER A 33 -9.94 22.01 19.23
N GLU A 34 -10.32 23.10 19.91
CA GLU A 34 -11.33 24.07 19.44
C GLU A 34 -11.16 24.50 17.98
N ASN A 35 -9.92 24.70 17.52
CA ASN A 35 -9.62 25.19 16.17
C ASN A 35 -8.62 24.34 15.38
N LYS A 36 -8.29 23.12 15.85
CA LYS A 36 -7.25 22.31 15.22
C LYS A 36 -7.55 20.82 15.33
N VAL A 37 -7.44 20.14 14.20
CA VAL A 37 -7.39 18.67 14.14
C VAL A 37 -6.00 18.28 13.66
N VAL A 38 -5.30 17.47 14.45
CA VAL A 38 -4.02 16.86 14.07
C VAL A 38 -4.24 15.36 14.00
N ILE A 39 -3.82 14.73 12.91
CA ILE A 39 -3.86 13.28 12.76
C ILE A 39 -2.43 12.81 12.53
N ASP A 40 -1.89 12.13 13.52
CA ASP A 40 -0.59 11.46 13.44
C ASP A 40 -0.84 10.00 13.09
N PHE A 41 -0.10 9.44 12.14
CA PHE A 41 -0.17 8.01 11.87
C PHE A 41 0.89 7.31 12.71
N VAL A 42 0.45 6.45 13.64
CA VAL A 42 1.33 5.79 14.63
C VAL A 42 2.21 4.73 13.96
N GLU A 43 1.74 4.14 12.86
CA GLU A 43 2.55 3.30 11.99
C GLU A 43 3.04 4.06 10.74
N GLU A 44 4.10 4.85 10.91
CA GLU A 44 4.81 5.47 9.79
C GLU A 44 5.26 4.41 8.75
N LYS A 45 5.59 3.20 9.21
CA LYS A 45 5.98 2.06 8.38
C LYS A 45 4.87 1.61 7.42
N SER A 46 3.61 1.63 7.85
CA SER A 46 2.48 1.15 7.05
C SER A 46 2.14 2.13 5.93
N ILE A 47 2.11 3.44 6.22
CA ILE A 47 1.91 4.48 5.19
C ILE A 47 3.11 4.59 4.25
N LYS A 48 4.34 4.62 4.78
CA LYS A 48 5.54 4.60 3.92
C LYS A 48 5.56 3.35 3.05
N SER A 49 5.14 2.20 3.55
CA SER A 49 5.05 0.97 2.75
C SER A 49 4.09 1.16 1.58
N ILE A 50 2.85 1.61 1.82
CA ILE A 50 1.86 1.86 0.76
C ILE A 50 2.37 2.91 -0.24
N LEU A 51 2.92 4.03 0.23
CA LEU A 51 3.45 5.07 -0.64
C LEU A 51 4.59 4.55 -1.52
N ASN A 52 5.53 3.78 -0.97
CA ASN A 52 6.62 3.21 -1.76
C ASN A 52 6.11 2.23 -2.82
N LYS A 53 5.07 1.44 -2.51
CA LYS A 53 4.40 0.55 -3.46
C LYS A 53 3.79 1.30 -4.63
N ILE A 54 2.98 2.32 -4.34
CA ILE A 54 2.35 3.17 -5.36
C ILE A 54 3.43 3.83 -6.22
N SER A 55 4.46 4.40 -5.60
CA SER A 55 5.58 5.04 -6.31
C SER A 55 6.29 4.09 -7.26
N GLY A 56 6.58 2.86 -6.87
CA GLY A 56 7.22 1.88 -7.78
C GLY A 56 6.28 1.43 -8.91
N LEU A 57 4.98 1.31 -8.66
CA LEU A 57 4.00 1.03 -9.72
C LEU A 57 3.86 2.19 -10.71
N VAL A 58 3.80 3.43 -10.22
CA VAL A 58 3.80 4.64 -11.05
C VAL A 58 5.08 4.74 -11.86
N ALA A 59 6.23 4.52 -11.24
CA ALA A 59 7.51 4.50 -11.94
C ALA A 59 7.55 3.43 -13.03
N LYS A 60 7.06 2.21 -12.75
CA LYS A 60 6.94 1.15 -13.77
C LYS A 60 6.05 1.60 -14.92
N ALA A 61 4.89 2.19 -14.65
CA ALA A 61 3.97 2.64 -15.69
C ALA A 61 4.60 3.71 -16.61
N LEU A 62 5.36 4.64 -16.05
CA LEU A 62 5.97 5.75 -16.78
C LEU A 62 7.30 5.38 -17.47
N LEU A 63 8.09 4.49 -16.86
CA LEU A 63 9.46 4.21 -17.28
C LEU A 63 9.65 2.82 -17.90
N CYS A 64 8.61 1.99 -18.00
CA CYS A 64 8.72 0.68 -18.65
C CYS A 64 9.25 0.82 -20.08
N LYS A 65 10.27 0.03 -20.40
CA LYS A 65 10.85 -0.06 -21.75
C LYS A 65 10.47 -1.34 -22.49
N GLY A 66 9.58 -2.16 -21.92
CA GLY A 66 9.19 -3.45 -22.48
C GLY A 66 10.30 -4.48 -22.51
N CYS A 67 11.18 -4.49 -21.52
CA CYS A 67 12.40 -5.33 -21.51
C CYS A 67 12.17 -6.83 -21.32
N GLY A 68 10.96 -7.28 -20.95
CA GLY A 68 10.64 -8.71 -20.86
C GLY A 68 10.91 -9.38 -19.52
N SER A 69 11.70 -8.79 -18.61
CA SER A 69 12.03 -9.42 -17.31
C SER A 69 10.80 -9.92 -16.52
N CYS A 70 9.68 -9.20 -16.56
CA CYS A 70 8.45 -9.64 -15.89
C CYS A 70 7.81 -10.90 -16.49
N VAL A 71 8.02 -11.15 -17.78
CA VAL A 71 7.56 -12.36 -18.49
C VAL A 71 8.45 -13.53 -18.07
N ASP A 72 9.77 -13.37 -18.15
CA ASP A 72 10.75 -14.42 -17.85
C ASP A 72 10.67 -14.92 -16.41
N ASN A 73 10.27 -14.03 -15.48
CA ASN A 73 10.20 -14.33 -14.06
C ASN A 73 8.79 -14.70 -13.58
N CYS A 74 7.80 -14.81 -14.48
CA CYS A 74 6.46 -15.25 -14.10
C CYS A 74 6.40 -16.79 -14.05
N PRO A 75 6.28 -17.43 -12.87
CA PRO A 75 6.35 -18.89 -12.75
C PRO A 75 5.17 -19.63 -13.42
N VAL A 76 4.09 -18.90 -13.68
CA VAL A 76 2.83 -19.44 -14.25
C VAL A 76 2.52 -18.84 -15.61
N GLY A 77 3.45 -18.10 -16.23
CA GLY A 77 3.25 -17.52 -17.56
C GLY A 77 2.08 -16.53 -17.67
N ALA A 78 1.67 -15.91 -16.55
CA ALA A 78 0.54 -14.97 -16.51
C ALA A 78 0.85 -13.61 -17.15
N VAL A 79 2.11 -13.29 -17.48
CA VAL A 79 2.50 -12.00 -18.05
C VAL A 79 2.92 -12.19 -19.51
N LYS A 80 2.39 -11.35 -20.40
CA LYS A 80 2.78 -11.28 -21.81
C LYS A 80 3.19 -9.86 -22.17
N LEU A 81 4.05 -9.69 -23.17
CA LEU A 81 4.31 -8.38 -23.77
C LEU A 81 3.47 -8.21 -25.04
N VAL A 82 2.62 -7.19 -25.04
CA VAL A 82 1.86 -6.75 -26.22
C VAL A 82 2.32 -5.35 -26.57
N SER A 83 2.92 -5.16 -27.74
CA SER A 83 3.45 -3.85 -28.19
C SER A 83 4.37 -3.18 -27.16
N LYS A 84 5.29 -3.96 -26.55
CA LYS A 84 6.20 -3.55 -25.47
C LYS A 84 5.54 -3.21 -24.12
N THR A 85 4.23 -3.41 -24.00
CA THR A 85 3.49 -3.22 -22.74
C THR A 85 3.21 -4.57 -22.09
N PRO A 86 3.57 -4.76 -20.80
CA PRO A 86 3.23 -5.98 -20.08
C PRO A 86 1.73 -6.03 -19.78
N ILE A 87 1.08 -7.11 -20.18
CA ILE A 87 -0.32 -7.44 -19.90
C ILE A 87 -0.34 -8.65 -18.98
N VAL A 88 -1.11 -8.57 -17.90
CA VAL A 88 -1.26 -9.65 -16.91
C VAL A 88 -2.60 -10.34 -17.11
N ASP A 89 -2.58 -11.65 -17.29
CA ASP A 89 -3.77 -12.50 -17.23
C ASP A 89 -4.18 -12.72 -15.77
N GLY A 90 -5.29 -12.11 -15.37
CA GLY A 90 -5.81 -12.20 -14.00
C GLY A 90 -6.27 -13.60 -13.58
N GLN A 91 -6.57 -14.49 -14.54
CA GLN A 91 -6.99 -15.87 -14.24
C GLN A 91 -5.79 -16.77 -13.93
N LEU A 92 -4.64 -16.49 -14.57
CA LEU A 92 -3.39 -17.23 -14.33
C LEU A 92 -2.56 -16.64 -13.20
N CYS A 93 -2.70 -15.34 -12.91
CA CYS A 93 -1.89 -14.65 -11.91
C CYS A 93 -2.19 -15.15 -10.49
N LEU A 94 -1.30 -15.96 -9.95
CA LEU A 94 -1.38 -16.46 -8.57
C LEU A 94 -1.05 -15.41 -7.50
N ARG A 95 -0.70 -14.19 -7.91
CA ARG A 95 -0.26 -13.12 -7.00
C ARG A 95 0.83 -13.61 -6.04
N CYS A 96 1.83 -14.28 -6.60
CA CYS A 96 2.87 -14.98 -5.85
C CYS A 96 3.43 -14.14 -4.70
N GLU A 97 3.67 -14.76 -3.55
CA GLU A 97 4.10 -14.06 -2.33
C GLU A 97 5.35 -13.21 -2.53
N TYR A 98 6.25 -13.58 -3.43
CA TYR A 98 7.49 -12.81 -3.68
C TYR A 98 7.37 -11.80 -4.83
N GLY A 99 6.21 -11.71 -5.49
CA GLY A 99 5.96 -10.76 -6.57
C GLY A 99 7.04 -10.74 -7.66
N ALA A 100 7.51 -11.91 -8.13
CA ALA A 100 8.73 -12.02 -8.96
C ALA A 100 8.77 -11.07 -10.17
N CYS A 101 7.64 -10.86 -10.84
CA CYS A 101 7.54 -9.98 -12.00
C CYS A 101 7.77 -8.49 -11.66
N LEU A 102 7.59 -8.09 -10.40
CA LEU A 102 7.91 -6.76 -9.89
C LEU A 102 9.32 -6.74 -9.27
N ALA A 103 9.69 -7.76 -8.50
CA ALA A 103 10.99 -7.84 -7.84
C ALA A 103 12.16 -7.84 -8.83
N LYS A 104 12.00 -8.46 -10.00
CA LYS A 104 13.01 -8.50 -11.07
C LYS A 104 12.90 -7.36 -12.08
N CYS A 105 11.93 -6.45 -11.90
CA CYS A 105 11.80 -5.30 -12.78
C CYS A 105 12.86 -4.24 -12.41
N PRO A 106 13.78 -3.88 -13.31
CA PRO A 106 14.88 -2.95 -13.00
C PRO A 106 14.37 -1.54 -12.64
N VAL A 107 13.19 -1.17 -13.14
CA VAL A 107 12.54 0.09 -12.75
C VAL A 107 12.06 -0.02 -11.30
N VAL A 108 11.29 -1.06 -10.96
CA VAL A 108 10.67 -1.16 -9.64
C VAL A 108 11.71 -1.40 -8.55
N SER A 109 12.70 -2.27 -8.78
CA SER A 109 13.75 -2.59 -7.81
C SER A 109 14.68 -1.41 -7.50
N PHE A 110 14.72 -0.40 -8.37
CA PHE A 110 15.42 0.86 -8.08
C PHE A 110 14.66 1.73 -7.06
N PHE A 111 13.32 1.74 -7.10
CA PHE A 111 12.48 2.57 -6.21
C PHE A 111 11.98 1.83 -4.97
N ILE A 112 11.88 0.50 -5.00
CA ILE A 112 11.38 -0.36 -3.92
C ILE A 112 12.46 -1.37 -3.54
N LYS A 113 12.76 -1.47 -2.24
CA LYS A 113 13.71 -2.43 -1.67
C LYS A 113 13.09 -3.84 -1.56
N GLU A 114 13.93 -4.87 -1.65
CA GLU A 114 13.53 -6.30 -1.75
C GLU A 114 12.61 -6.79 -0.63
N ASP A 115 12.80 -6.28 0.60
CA ASP A 115 12.00 -6.61 1.78
C ASP A 115 10.52 -6.16 1.68
N ARG A 116 10.17 -5.33 0.70
CA ARG A 116 8.83 -4.72 0.55
C ARG A 116 7.99 -5.29 -0.58
N PHE A 117 8.51 -6.26 -1.35
CA PHE A 117 7.74 -6.89 -2.44
C PHE A 117 6.68 -7.87 -1.97
N LYS A 118 6.85 -8.47 -0.78
CA LYS A 118 5.89 -9.45 -0.25
C LYS A 118 4.47 -8.92 -0.18
N ALA A 119 4.34 -7.70 0.35
CA ALA A 119 3.06 -7.05 0.53
C ALA A 119 2.51 -6.32 -0.72
N LEU A 120 3.16 -6.41 -1.90
CA LEU A 120 2.65 -5.82 -3.16
C LEU A 120 1.61 -6.72 -3.82
N CYS A 121 1.79 -8.04 -3.74
CA CYS A 121 0.91 -9.00 -4.39
C CYS A 121 -0.17 -9.55 -3.44
N ASP A 122 -0.06 -9.32 -2.13
CA ASP A 122 -0.90 -9.90 -1.06
C ASP A 122 -2.40 -9.60 -1.04
N ALA A 123 -3.01 -8.89 -2.00
CA ALA A 123 -4.47 -8.71 -1.89
C ALA A 123 -5.18 -10.06 -2.07
N GLN A 124 -5.94 -10.45 -1.05
CA GLN A 124 -6.84 -11.58 -1.15
C GLN A 124 -7.88 -11.31 -2.23
N ILE A 125 -8.33 -12.41 -2.82
CA ILE A 125 -9.34 -12.49 -3.87
C ILE A 125 -10.58 -11.67 -3.45
N ILE A 126 -10.84 -10.52 -4.08
CA ILE A 126 -12.22 -10.01 -4.18
C ILE A 126 -12.80 -10.71 -5.41
N ARG A 127 -13.44 -11.86 -5.17
CA ARG A 127 -14.40 -12.45 -6.11
C ARG A 127 -15.59 -11.51 -6.10
N TYR A 128 -15.85 -10.83 -7.21
CA TYR A 128 -17.18 -10.34 -7.52
C TYR A 128 -18.07 -11.51 -7.90
#